data_AF-A0A0Q9RBR3-F1
#
_entry.id   AF-A0A0Q9RBR3-F1
#
_cell.length_a   1.000
_cell.length_b   1.000
_cell.length_c   1.000
_cell.angle_alpha   90.00
_cell.angle_beta   90.00
_cell.angle_gamma   90.00
#
_symmetry.space_group_name_H-M   'P 1'
#
loop_
_entity.id
_entity.type
_entity.pdbx_description
1 polymer ?
#
loop_
_entity_poly.entity_id
_entity_poly.type
_entity_poly.pdbx_seq_one_letter_code
_entity_poly.pdbx_strand_id
1 'polypeptide(L)' 'MKTTIEIPDELAAEAKALSRTQRTTLRELIVAGLRAELQRRSESGPRVDFVFPTVKGEGLLAGITPADAIARSYDLPA' A
#
# COMPACT_ATOMS: atom_id res chain seq x y z
N MET A 1 11.24 -19.80 16.29
CA MET A 1 12.53 -20.14 15.67
C MET A 1 13.55 -19.05 16.00
N LYS A 2 14.84 -19.39 16.15
CA LYS A 2 15.93 -18.40 16.18
C LYS A 2 16.42 -18.25 14.74
N THR A 3 16.49 -17.01 14.26
CA THR A 3 16.97 -16.68 12.92
C THR A 3 18.02 -15.60 13.06
N THR A 4 19.12 -15.74 12.32
CA THR A 4 20.16 -14.72 12.19
C THR A 4 19.92 -13.99 10.88
N ILE A 5 19.86 -12.66 10.93
CA ILE A 5 19.68 -11.80 9.75
C ILE A 5 20.73 -10.70 9.81
N GLU A 6 21.27 -10.33 8.66
CA GLU A 6 22.16 -9.19 8.54
C GLU A 6 21.32 -7.93 8.34
N ILE A 7 21.67 -6.86 9.06
CA ILE A 7 20.97 -5.58 9.03
C ILE A 7 22.04 -4.49 8.96
N PRO A 8 21.91 -3.48 8.09
CA PRO A 8 22.83 -2.34 8.08
C PRO A 8 22.92 -1.68 9.46
N ASP A 9 24.12 -1.27 9.85
CA ASP A 9 24.38 -0.72 11.19
C ASP A 9 23.55 0.53 11.50
N GLU A 10 23.37 1.40 10.49
CA GLU A 10 22.54 2.61 10.60
C GLU A 10 21.09 2.26 10.95
N LEU A 11 20.51 1.30 10.24
CA LEU A 11 19.15 0.83 10.48
C LEU A 11 19.02 0.14 11.86
N ALA A 12 20.04 -0.61 12.27
CA ALA A 12 20.06 -1.22 13.59
C ALA A 12 20.12 -0.17 14.72
N ALA A 13 20.85 0.93 14.51
CA ALA A 13 20.92 2.04 15.46
C ALA A 13 19.58 2.76 15.59
N GLU A 14 18.93 3.08 14.46
CA GLU A 14 17.61 3.71 14.44
C GLU A 14 16.55 2.83 15.11
N ALA A 15 16.51 1.54 14.76
CA ALA A 15 15.56 0.60 15.33
C ALA A 15 15.74 0.48 16.87
N LYS A 16 16.98 0.44 17.36
CA LYS A 16 17.25 0.42 18.81
C LYS A 16 16.79 1.70 19.50
N ALA A 17 17.04 2.87 18.89
CA ALA A 17 16.57 4.14 19.44
C ALA A 17 15.04 4.18 19.54
N LEU A 18 14.35 3.75 18.48
CA LEU A 18 12.90 3.67 18.45
C LEU A 18 12.35 2.71 19.51
N SER A 19 12.93 1.51 19.63
CA SER A 19 12.53 0.53 20.64
C SER A 19 12.64 1.08 22.06
N ARG A 20 13.72 1.82 22.37
CA ARG A 20 13.88 2.47 23.68
C ARG A 20 12.80 3.50 23.96
N THR A 21 12.51 4.37 22.99
CA THR A 21 11.47 5.40 23.11
C THR A 21 10.08 4.79 23.34
N GLN A 22 9.79 3.69 22.64
CA GLN A 22 8.50 2.98 22.73
C GLN A 22 8.42 1.97 23.88
N ARG A 23 9.48 1.83 24.71
CA ARG A 23 9.58 0.83 25.78
C ARG A 23 9.31 -0.61 25.30
N THR A 24 9.78 -0.93 24.11
CA THR A 24 9.69 -2.27 23.49
C THR A 24 11.09 -2.81 23.20
N THR A 25 11.18 -4.07 22.79
CA THR A 25 12.43 -4.70 22.38
C THR A 25 12.65 -4.60 20.87
N LEU A 26 13.91 -4.63 20.44
CA LEU A 26 14.25 -4.71 19.01
C LEU A 26 13.59 -5.91 18.32
N ARG A 27 13.49 -7.03 19.04
CA ARG A 27 12.82 -8.25 18.55
C ARG A 27 11.34 -7.99 18.26
N GLU A 28 10.62 -7.37 19.19
CA GLU A 28 9.20 -7.07 19.03
C GLU A 28 8.97 -6.13 17.85
N LEU A 29 9.80 -5.10 17.70
CA LEU A 29 9.76 -4.19 16.56
C LEU A 29 9.98 -4.92 15.24
N ILE A 30 10.99 -5.79 15.15
CA ILE A 30 11.26 -6.59 13.94
C ILE A 30 10.09 -7.52 13.61
N VAL A 31 9.53 -8.20 14.61
CA VAL A 31 8.38 -9.10 14.40
C VAL A 31 7.15 -8.33 13.93
N ALA A 32 6.87 -7.17 14.53
CA ALA A 32 5.76 -6.31 14.14
C ALA A 32 5.92 -5.80 12.70
N GLY A 33 7.12 -5.33 12.35
CA GLY A 33 7.44 -4.88 10.99
C GLY A 33 7.30 -5.99 9.95
N LEU A 34 7.82 -7.19 10.24
CA LEU A 34 7.70 -8.34 9.35
C LEU A 34 6.24 -8.76 9.16
N ARG A 35 5.44 -8.79 10.23
CA ARG A 35 4.00 -9.12 10.13
C ARG A 35 3.26 -8.10 9.27
N ALA A 36 3.52 -6.81 9.49
CA ALA A 36 2.91 -5.74 8.70
C ALA A 36 3.30 -5.83 7.21
N GLU A 37 4.55 -6.18 6.91
CA GLU A 37 5.01 -6.34 5.52
C GLU A 37 4.39 -7.56 4.85
N LEU A 38 4.31 -8.69 5.54
CA LEU A 38 3.62 -9.87 5.04
C LEU A 38 2.15 -9.57 4.76
N GLN A 39 1.49 -8.82 5.66
CA GLN A 39 0.10 -8.41 5.46
C GLN A 39 -0.03 -7.52 4.23
N ARG A 40 0.77 -6.45 4.10
CA ARG A 40 0.77 -5.57 2.92
C ARG A 40 0.96 -6.33 1.60
N ARG A 41 1.87 -7.31 1.58
CA ARG A 41 2.11 -8.13 0.38
C ARG A 41 0.98 -9.12 0.11
N SER A 42 0.39 -9.70 1.15
CA SER A 42 -0.75 -10.61 1.03
C SER A 42 -2.04 -9.87 0.66
N GLU A 43 -2.17 -8.62 1.11
CA GLU A 43 -3.23 -7.66 0.79
C GLU A 43 -2.95 -6.88 -0.49
N SER A 44 -1.98 -7.29 -1.30
CA SER A 44 -2.11 -7.09 -2.75
C SER A 44 -3.34 -7.88 -3.18
N GLY A 45 -4.51 -7.32 -2.89
CA GLY A 45 -5.80 -7.96 -3.03
C GLY A 45 -5.95 -8.46 -4.45
N PRO A 46 -6.88 -9.42 -4.69
CA PRO A 46 -7.19 -9.81 -6.05
C PRO A 46 -7.35 -8.52 -6.87
N ARG A 47 -6.60 -8.40 -7.97
CA ARG A 47 -6.82 -7.31 -8.93
C ARG A 47 -8.33 -7.29 -9.12
N VAL A 48 -8.98 -6.23 -8.63
CA VAL A 48 -10.42 -6.11 -8.80
C VAL A 48 -10.57 -6.03 -10.31
N ASP A 49 -11.06 -7.12 -10.91
CA ASP A 49 -11.48 -7.11 -12.29
C ASP A 49 -12.78 -6.29 -12.31
N PHE A 50 -12.62 -4.99 -12.15
CA PHE A 50 -13.71 -4.05 -12.10
C PHE A 50 -14.17 -3.86 -13.54
N VAL A 51 -15.10 -4.72 -13.95
CA VAL A 51 -15.84 -4.54 -15.19
C VAL A 51 -16.81 -3.39 -14.93
N PHE A 52 -16.46 -2.18 -15.40
CA PHE A 52 -17.38 -1.04 -15.38
C PHE A 52 -18.60 -1.37 -16.22
N PRO A 53 -19.80 -1.60 -15.63
CA PRO A 53 -20.98 -1.87 -16.42
C PRO A 53 -21.35 -0.60 -17.19
N THR A 54 -21.34 -0.66 -18.52
CA THR A 54 -21.80 0.46 -19.34
C THR A 54 -23.32 0.42 -19.40
N VAL A 55 -23.98 1.54 -19.07
CA VAL A 55 -25.43 1.65 -19.25
C VAL A 55 -25.68 2.31 -20.60
N LYS A 56 -26.19 1.53 -21.57
CA LYS A 56 -26.61 1.99 -22.91
C LYS A 56 -25.53 2.64 -23.78
N GLY A 57 -24.23 2.38 -23.54
CA GLY A 57 -23.12 2.91 -24.35
C GLY A 57 -22.10 1.85 -24.76
N GLU A 58 -21.36 2.09 -25.85
CA GLU A 58 -20.30 1.19 -26.37
C GLU A 58 -18.97 1.27 -25.59
N GLY A 59 -18.98 1.78 -24.36
CA GLY A 59 -17.78 1.98 -23.56
C GLY A 59 -17.24 3.41 -23.60
N LEU A 60 -15.96 3.56 -23.25
CA LEU A 60 -15.27 4.84 -23.25
C LEU A 60 -15.09 5.35 -24.69
N LEU A 61 -15.59 6.56 -24.96
CA LEU A 61 -15.37 7.24 -26.23
C LEU A 61 -13.86 7.48 -26.44
N ALA A 62 -13.37 7.20 -27.64
CA ALA A 62 -11.98 7.46 -28.00
C ALA A 62 -11.62 8.93 -27.76
N GLY A 63 -10.51 9.18 -27.07
CA GLY A 63 -10.02 10.53 -26.75
C GLY A 63 -10.51 11.14 -25.43
N ILE A 64 -11.24 10.39 -24.60
CA ILE A 64 -11.57 10.81 -23.23
C ILE A 64 -10.52 10.27 -22.26
N THR A 65 -9.85 11.15 -21.51
CA THR A 65 -8.99 10.73 -20.40
C THR A 65 -9.82 10.42 -19.16
N PRO A 66 -9.30 9.64 -18.20
CA PRO A 66 -10.00 9.38 -16.94
C PRO A 66 -10.40 10.66 -16.18
N ALA A 67 -9.58 11.72 -16.25
CA ALA A 67 -9.89 13.01 -15.63
C ALA A 67 -11.10 13.69 -16.30
N ASP A 68 -11.17 13.67 -17.62
CA ASP A 68 -12.30 14.22 -18.39
C ASP A 68 -13.62 13.52 -18.05
N ALA A 69 -13.57 12.21 -17.86
CA ALA A 69 -14.75 11.43 -17.47
C ALA A 69 -15.27 11.82 -16.07
N ILE A 70 -14.35 12.03 -15.11
CA ILE A 70 -14.71 12.45 -13.74
C ILE A 70 -15.31 13.87 -13.75
N ALA A 71 -14.66 14.81 -14.44
CA ALA A 71 -15.11 16.20 -14.52
C ALA A 71 -16.54 16.29 -15.08
N ARG A 72 -16.83 15.57 -16.17
CA ARG A 72 -18.17 15.54 -16.79
C ARG A 72 -19.24 14.82 -15.97
N SER A 73 -18.85 13.81 -15.19
CA SER A 73 -19.82 13.02 -14.40
C SER A 73 -20.32 13.78 -13.17
N TYR A 74 -19.50 14.68 -12.64
CA TYR A 74 -19.76 15.41 -11.39
C TYR A 74 -19.84 16.93 -11.56
N ASP A 75 -19.88 17.41 -12.81
CA ASP A 75 -19.95 18.85 -13.16
C ASP A 75 -18.86 19.68 -12.48
N LEU A 76 -17.65 19.11 -12.37
CA LEU A 76 -16.50 19.78 -11.78
C LEU A 76 -15.83 20.67 -12.84
N PRO A 77 -15.35 21.87 -12.45
CA PRO A 77 -14.59 22.72 -13.37
C PRO A 77 -13.31 21.98 -13.82
N ALA A 78 -13.04 22.07 -15.12
CA ALA A 78 -11.85 21.51 -15.75
C ALA A 78 -10.56 22.23 -15.32
#